data_AF-A0A6N6KRP0-F1
#
_entry.id   AF-A0A6N6KRP0-F1
#
_cell.length_a   1.000
_cell.length_b   1.000
_cell.length_c   1.000
_cell.angle_alpha   90.00
_cell.angle_beta   90.00
_cell.angle_gamma   90.00
#
_symmetry.space_group_name_H-M   'P 1'
#
loop_
_entity.id
_entity.type
_entity.pdbx_description
1 polymer ?
#
loop_
_entity_poly.entity_id
_entity_poly.type
_entity_poly.pdbx_seq_one_letter_code
_entity_poly.pdbx_strand_id
1 'polypeptide(L)'
;MIHREKLLQSFMNRESKHRDIYHDMMPFKVKEILLVANLYDAFFIEREGRFSEIMLYDYGNMNLSSFPRITGVSTKDEVFEQLEEKNIDMVIVMVGLNTMRPLSISKKIKEYFPDMPVFVLLNNNQNVSFFQRYHGKNVFDQLFVWNGESRIFFAMIKYLEDLKNAKNDTKIASVRQILIVEDSPTYYSSFLTHLYRIIYKQTNEIINDVSTDNLYKVLKLRARPKILLASNYEEAMELFHEYKDFIFLLITDVQYFKEGAMDKDAGFKLIETINKEKPQIPTIMLSQDKTKGPIAKEKGITFIDKNAQHLYKDLNHTVTPKIGFGVFIFTDRKEKELDVAKRSREF
;
A
#
# COMPACT_ATOMS: atom_id res chain seq x y z
N MET A 1 31.65 -23.03 38.60
CA MET A 1 31.08 -23.83 37.49
C MET A 1 29.87 -23.11 36.87
N ILE A 2 29.95 -21.80 36.61
CA ILE A 2 28.83 -20.95 36.12
C ILE A 2 29.35 -20.04 35.00
N HIS A 3 29.90 -20.62 33.94
CA HIS A 3 30.36 -19.86 32.77
C HIS A 3 30.11 -20.56 31.42
N ARG A 4 29.37 -21.68 31.41
CA ARG A 4 29.04 -22.44 30.20
C ARG A 4 27.62 -22.20 29.68
N GLU A 5 26.72 -21.61 30.47
CA GLU A 5 25.28 -21.59 30.15
C GLU A 5 24.84 -20.57 29.09
N LYS A 6 25.73 -19.73 28.56
CA LYS A 6 25.38 -18.77 27.50
C LYS A 6 26.33 -18.80 26.31
N LEU A 7 27.13 -19.85 26.15
CA LEU A 7 28.04 -19.96 25.00
C LEU A 7 27.27 -20.02 23.68
N LEU A 8 26.23 -20.86 23.60
CA LEU A 8 25.35 -20.94 22.42
C LEU A 8 24.66 -19.60 22.15
N GLN A 9 24.11 -18.96 23.18
CA GLN A 9 23.42 -17.68 23.04
C GLN A 9 24.39 -16.55 22.66
N SER A 10 25.62 -16.54 23.19
CA SER A 10 26.67 -15.58 22.84
C SER A 10 27.24 -15.81 21.43
N PHE A 11 27.29 -17.07 20.98
CA PHE A 11 27.70 -17.48 19.65
C PHE A 11 26.65 -17.09 18.61
N MET A 12 25.37 -17.42 18.87
CA MET A 12 24.26 -17.02 17.99
C MET A 12 24.09 -15.49 17.96
N ASN A 13 24.11 -14.81 19.11
CA ASN A 13 23.83 -13.36 19.19
C ASN A 13 24.95 -12.48 18.61
N ARG A 14 26.19 -12.99 18.46
CA ARG A 14 27.30 -12.24 17.85
C ARG A 14 27.11 -11.99 16.34
N GLU A 15 26.39 -12.87 15.64
CA GLU A 15 26.12 -12.72 14.21
C GLU A 15 24.66 -12.32 13.86
N SER A 16 23.72 -12.44 14.81
CA SER A 16 22.27 -12.34 14.56
C SER A 16 21.60 -11.03 14.97
N LYS A 17 22.17 -10.21 15.86
CA LYS A 17 21.49 -8.99 16.38
C LYS A 17 20.96 -8.02 15.31
N HIS A 18 21.66 -7.88 14.18
CA HIS A 18 21.19 -7.06 13.04
C HIS A 18 20.22 -7.81 12.11
N ARG A 19 20.24 -9.16 12.12
CA ARG A 19 19.33 -10.01 11.34
C ARG A 19 17.97 -10.15 12.04
N ASP A 20 17.97 -10.19 13.37
CA ASP A 20 16.78 -10.40 14.21
C ASP A 20 15.72 -9.32 13.98
N ILE A 21 16.13 -8.05 13.77
CA ILE A 21 15.19 -6.95 13.53
C ILE A 21 14.31 -7.25 12.31
N TYR A 22 14.87 -7.76 11.20
CA TYR A 22 14.05 -8.08 10.02
C TYR A 22 13.16 -9.31 10.24
N HIS A 23 13.54 -10.21 11.15
CA HIS A 23 12.68 -11.33 11.55
C HIS A 23 11.45 -10.85 12.33
N ASP A 24 11.63 -9.83 13.18
CA ASP A 24 10.58 -9.22 13.99
C ASP A 24 9.65 -8.27 13.21
N MET A 25 10.02 -7.93 11.97
CA MET A 25 9.21 -7.11 11.06
C MET A 25 8.14 -7.89 10.31
N MET A 26 7.05 -7.19 10.01
CA MET A 26 5.83 -7.73 9.40
C MET A 26 5.32 -9.01 10.09
N PRO A 27 5.04 -8.96 11.41
CA PRO A 27 4.51 -10.11 12.16
C PRO A 27 3.14 -10.57 11.63
N PHE A 28 2.33 -9.66 11.09
CA PHE A 28 1.11 -10.00 10.37
C PHE A 28 1.39 -10.24 8.89
N LYS A 29 0.97 -11.41 8.40
CA LYS A 29 1.04 -11.79 6.99
C LYS A 29 -0.27 -12.45 6.60
N VAL A 30 -0.83 -12.02 5.47
CA VAL A 30 -2.02 -12.67 4.91
C VAL A 30 -1.58 -13.99 4.29
N LYS A 31 -2.13 -15.10 4.80
CA LYS A 31 -1.84 -16.47 4.36
C LYS A 31 -3.08 -17.17 3.85
N GLU A 32 -4.25 -16.89 4.41
CA GLU A 32 -5.53 -17.50 4.04
C GLU A 32 -6.55 -16.41 3.71
N ILE A 33 -7.03 -16.41 2.47
CA ILE A 33 -8.04 -15.46 1.96
C ILE A 33 -9.32 -16.23 1.64
N LEU A 34 -10.44 -15.73 2.15
CA LEU A 34 -11.77 -16.18 1.75
C LEU A 34 -12.31 -15.24 0.67
N LEU A 35 -12.41 -15.74 -0.56
CA LEU A 35 -12.96 -15.00 -1.69
C LEU A 35 -14.45 -15.32 -1.85
N VAL A 36 -15.31 -14.35 -1.57
CA VAL A 36 -16.76 -14.47 -1.73
C VAL A 36 -17.15 -13.94 -3.09
N ALA A 37 -17.49 -14.82 -4.01
CA ALA A 37 -17.83 -14.47 -5.39
C ALA A 37 -18.89 -15.42 -5.95
N ASN A 38 -19.73 -14.92 -6.86
CA ASN A 38 -20.51 -15.84 -7.70
C ASN A 38 -19.63 -16.44 -8.80
N LEU A 39 -20.11 -17.49 -9.44
CA LEU A 39 -19.36 -18.20 -10.47
C LEU A 39 -18.99 -17.30 -11.66
N TYR A 40 -19.86 -16.38 -12.05
CA TYR A 40 -19.61 -15.44 -13.15
C TYR A 40 -18.46 -14.48 -12.83
N ASP A 41 -18.46 -13.89 -11.63
CA ASP A 41 -17.44 -12.96 -11.16
C ASP A 41 -16.07 -13.66 -11.03
N ALA A 42 -16.07 -14.91 -10.54
CA ALA A 42 -14.86 -15.73 -10.47
C ALA A 42 -14.29 -16.05 -11.87
N PHE A 43 -15.15 -16.45 -12.82
CA PHE A 43 -14.73 -16.68 -14.21
C PHE A 43 -14.24 -15.40 -14.90
N PHE A 44 -14.87 -14.26 -14.61
CA PHE A 44 -14.51 -12.96 -15.19
C PHE A 44 -13.07 -12.59 -14.82
N ILE A 45 -12.69 -12.71 -13.55
CA ILE A 45 -11.31 -12.47 -13.10
C ILE A 45 -10.32 -13.43 -13.77
N GLU A 46 -10.62 -14.73 -13.80
CA GLU A 46 -9.65 -15.69 -14.32
C GLU A 46 -9.42 -15.50 -15.82
N ARG A 47 -10.48 -15.19 -16.58
CA ARG A 47 -10.39 -14.99 -18.04
C ARG A 47 -9.72 -13.68 -18.44
N GLU A 48 -10.08 -12.56 -17.83
CA GLU A 48 -9.50 -11.26 -18.20
C GLU A 48 -8.13 -11.06 -17.57
N GLY A 49 -7.96 -11.51 -16.34
CA GLY A 49 -6.83 -11.17 -15.51
C GLY A 49 -5.78 -12.27 -15.35
N ARG A 50 -6.03 -13.51 -15.80
CA ARG A 50 -5.15 -14.67 -15.55
C ARG A 50 -4.63 -14.69 -14.11
N PHE A 51 -5.57 -14.57 -13.17
CA PHE A 51 -5.29 -14.15 -11.82
C PHE A 51 -4.24 -15.03 -11.14
N SER A 52 -4.38 -16.35 -11.26
CA SER A 52 -3.44 -17.33 -10.73
C SER A 52 -2.01 -17.13 -11.28
N GLU A 53 -1.87 -16.99 -12.60
CA GLU A 53 -0.58 -16.80 -13.29
C GLU A 53 0.09 -15.48 -12.91
N ILE A 54 -0.64 -14.36 -12.98
CA ILE A 54 -0.09 -13.03 -12.70
C ILE A 54 0.36 -12.94 -11.24
N MET A 55 -0.43 -13.49 -10.33
CA MET A 55 -0.07 -13.52 -8.92
C MET A 55 1.19 -14.33 -8.66
N LEU A 56 1.28 -15.54 -9.20
CA LEU A 56 2.48 -16.37 -9.07
C LEU A 56 3.71 -15.68 -9.65
N TYR A 57 3.56 -15.04 -10.83
CA TYR A 57 4.63 -14.29 -11.48
C TYR A 57 5.10 -13.10 -10.63
N ASP A 58 4.18 -12.26 -10.14
CA ASP A 58 4.55 -11.07 -9.36
C ASP A 58 5.17 -11.45 -8.00
N TYR A 59 4.63 -12.44 -7.30
CA TYR A 59 5.22 -12.93 -6.06
C TYR A 59 6.62 -13.54 -6.28
N GLY A 60 6.80 -14.28 -7.38
CA GLY A 60 8.10 -14.83 -7.77
C GLY A 60 9.14 -13.75 -8.08
N ASN A 61 8.81 -12.78 -8.95
CA ASN A 61 9.74 -11.73 -9.34
C ASN A 61 10.08 -10.76 -8.21
N MET A 62 9.15 -10.56 -7.27
CA MET A 62 9.37 -9.69 -6.12
C MET A 62 10.09 -10.39 -4.96
N ASN A 63 10.57 -11.65 -5.14
CA ASN A 63 11.22 -12.47 -4.12
C ASN A 63 10.39 -12.58 -2.83
N LEU A 64 9.07 -12.73 -2.96
CA LEU A 64 8.19 -12.88 -1.81
C LEU A 64 8.15 -14.34 -1.34
N SER A 65 8.20 -14.54 -0.03
CA SER A 65 8.35 -15.86 0.60
C SER A 65 7.13 -16.77 0.46
N SER A 66 5.93 -16.22 0.27
CA SER A 66 4.69 -17.01 0.28
C SER A 66 3.56 -16.29 -0.43
N PHE A 67 2.89 -17.00 -1.33
CA PHE A 67 1.61 -16.61 -1.91
C PHE A 67 0.48 -17.08 -0.98
N PRO A 68 -0.50 -16.22 -0.63
CA PRO A 68 -1.63 -16.64 0.20
C PRO A 68 -2.49 -17.68 -0.51
N ARG A 69 -3.00 -18.65 0.25
CA ARG A 69 -4.04 -19.55 -0.23
C ARG A 69 -5.36 -18.80 -0.34
N ILE A 70 -6.09 -19.07 -1.40
CA ILE A 70 -7.40 -18.46 -1.67
C ILE A 70 -8.43 -19.59 -1.70
N THR A 71 -9.44 -19.46 -0.85
CA THR A 71 -10.60 -20.36 -0.82
C THR A 71 -11.80 -19.58 -1.38
N GLY A 72 -12.36 -20.06 -2.49
CA GLY A 72 -13.55 -19.47 -3.10
C GLY A 72 -14.84 -20.03 -2.51
N VAL A 73 -15.78 -19.16 -2.14
CA VAL A 73 -17.12 -19.51 -1.68
C VAL A 73 -18.16 -18.65 -2.37
N SER A 74 -19.37 -19.19 -2.51
CA SER A 74 -20.44 -18.55 -3.28
C SER A 74 -21.67 -18.24 -2.44
N THR A 75 -21.91 -18.99 -1.36
CA THR A 75 -23.09 -18.86 -0.51
C THR A 75 -22.78 -18.27 0.86
N LYS A 76 -23.82 -17.72 1.49
CA LYS A 76 -23.70 -17.21 2.85
C LYS A 76 -23.25 -18.32 3.81
N ASP A 77 -23.81 -19.51 3.66
CA ASP A 77 -23.59 -20.58 4.62
C ASP A 77 -22.16 -21.14 4.49
N GLU A 78 -21.65 -21.30 3.26
CA GLU A 78 -20.24 -21.61 3.01
C GLU A 78 -19.28 -20.57 3.62
N VAL A 79 -19.64 -19.27 3.59
CA VAL A 79 -18.82 -18.21 4.19
C VAL A 79 -18.65 -18.44 5.68
N PHE A 80 -19.74 -18.70 6.40
CA PHE A 80 -19.69 -18.88 7.86
C PHE A 80 -19.03 -20.19 8.24
N GLU A 81 -19.28 -21.27 7.49
CA GLU A 81 -18.58 -22.55 7.65
C GLU A 81 -17.06 -22.36 7.55
N GLN A 82 -16.57 -21.67 6.51
CA GLN A 82 -15.14 -21.43 6.35
C GLN A 82 -14.54 -20.52 7.42
N LEU A 83 -15.30 -19.53 7.90
CA LEU A 83 -14.85 -18.62 8.98
C LEU A 83 -14.78 -19.31 10.34
N GLU A 84 -15.62 -20.33 10.59
CA GLU A 84 -15.61 -21.12 11.82
C GLU A 84 -14.53 -22.21 11.81
N GLU A 85 -14.26 -22.82 10.66
CA GLU A 85 -13.32 -23.93 10.53
C GLU A 85 -11.86 -23.51 10.37
N LYS A 86 -11.60 -22.34 9.78
CA LYS A 86 -10.26 -21.92 9.37
C LYS A 86 -9.87 -20.56 9.94
N ASN A 87 -8.58 -20.39 10.16
CA ASN A 87 -7.98 -19.10 10.46
C ASN A 87 -7.87 -18.29 9.17
N ILE A 88 -8.96 -17.63 8.77
CA ILE A 88 -8.98 -16.70 7.65
C ILE A 88 -8.33 -15.38 8.10
N ASP A 89 -7.38 -14.86 7.32
CA ASP A 89 -6.72 -13.58 7.61
C ASP A 89 -7.45 -12.39 6.96
N MET A 90 -8.19 -12.66 5.88
CA MET A 90 -8.82 -11.64 5.05
C MET A 90 -10.01 -12.22 4.27
N VAL A 91 -11.11 -11.47 4.22
CA VAL A 91 -12.25 -11.75 3.35
C VAL A 91 -12.29 -10.72 2.22
N ILE A 92 -12.40 -11.19 0.98
CA ILE A 92 -12.65 -10.33 -0.19
C ILE A 92 -14.04 -10.66 -0.72
N VAL A 93 -14.95 -9.68 -0.66
CA VAL A 93 -16.31 -9.81 -1.17
C VAL A 93 -16.42 -9.13 -2.51
N MET A 94 -16.62 -9.91 -3.55
CA MET A 94 -16.80 -9.41 -4.91
C MET A 94 -18.22 -8.96 -5.18
N VAL A 95 -18.35 -7.90 -5.99
CA VAL A 95 -19.63 -7.33 -6.38
C VAL A 95 -19.69 -7.20 -7.89
N GLY A 96 -20.40 -8.14 -8.52
CA GLY A 96 -20.87 -8.04 -9.90
C GLY A 96 -22.20 -7.28 -10.02
N LEU A 97 -23.19 -7.92 -10.64
CA LEU A 97 -24.51 -7.33 -10.91
C LEU A 97 -25.40 -7.23 -9.66
N ASN A 98 -25.26 -8.15 -8.71
CA ASN A 98 -26.06 -8.16 -7.49
C ASN A 98 -25.31 -7.43 -6.36
N THR A 99 -25.81 -6.28 -5.94
CA THR A 99 -25.20 -5.47 -4.87
C THR A 99 -25.68 -5.85 -3.46
N MET A 100 -26.92 -6.30 -3.33
CA MET A 100 -27.56 -6.53 -2.04
C MET A 100 -27.02 -7.76 -1.32
N ARG A 101 -26.76 -8.85 -2.05
CA ARG A 101 -26.25 -10.09 -1.44
C ARG A 101 -24.83 -9.89 -0.88
N PRO A 102 -23.84 -9.38 -1.64
CA PRO A 102 -22.53 -9.04 -1.11
C PRO A 102 -22.58 -8.14 0.13
N LEU A 103 -23.35 -7.06 0.07
CA LEU A 103 -23.52 -6.13 1.20
C LEU A 103 -24.06 -6.84 2.45
N SER A 104 -25.06 -7.71 2.29
CA SER A 104 -25.66 -8.46 3.39
C SER A 104 -24.68 -9.47 4.01
N ILE A 105 -23.82 -10.08 3.19
CA ILE A 105 -22.77 -10.99 3.66
C ILE A 105 -21.73 -10.20 4.45
N SER A 106 -21.19 -9.10 3.89
CA SER A 106 -20.20 -8.26 4.57
C SER A 106 -20.70 -7.77 5.92
N LYS A 107 -21.94 -7.26 5.99
CA LYS A 107 -22.57 -6.82 7.23
C LYS A 107 -22.62 -7.94 8.28
N LYS A 108 -23.07 -9.13 7.89
CA LYS A 108 -23.14 -10.27 8.81
C LYS A 108 -21.76 -10.71 9.27
N ILE A 109 -20.75 -10.72 8.40
CA ILE A 109 -19.37 -11.04 8.82
C ILE A 109 -18.92 -10.06 9.90
N LYS A 110 -19.12 -8.75 9.71
CA LYS A 110 -18.75 -7.76 10.74
C LYS A 110 -19.59 -7.84 12.02
N GLU A 111 -20.81 -8.38 11.96
CA GLU A 111 -21.65 -8.61 13.14
C GLU A 111 -21.13 -9.80 13.98
N TYR A 112 -20.73 -10.91 13.36
CA TYR A 112 -20.24 -12.11 14.07
C TYR A 112 -18.73 -12.12 14.32
N PHE A 113 -17.95 -11.48 13.44
CA PHE A 113 -16.49 -11.39 13.47
C PHE A 113 -16.04 -9.93 13.29
N PRO A 114 -16.21 -9.06 14.30
CA PRO A 114 -15.96 -7.62 14.16
C PRO A 114 -14.54 -7.25 13.73
N ASP A 115 -13.55 -8.04 14.12
CA ASP A 115 -12.13 -7.81 13.81
C ASP A 115 -11.69 -8.39 12.45
N MET A 116 -12.56 -9.17 11.79
CA MET A 116 -12.25 -9.77 10.49
C MET A 116 -12.08 -8.66 9.44
N PRO A 117 -10.93 -8.60 8.75
CA PRO A 117 -10.75 -7.68 7.62
C PRO A 117 -11.64 -8.10 6.44
N VAL A 118 -12.64 -7.29 6.14
CA VAL A 118 -13.57 -7.49 5.04
C VAL A 118 -13.36 -6.39 4.02
N PHE A 119 -12.80 -6.72 2.86
CA PHE A 119 -12.67 -5.79 1.75
C PHE A 119 -13.72 -6.10 0.68
N VAL A 120 -14.25 -5.05 0.07
CA VAL A 120 -15.20 -5.16 -1.04
C VAL A 120 -14.48 -4.85 -2.34
N LEU A 121 -14.66 -5.68 -3.37
CA LEU A 121 -14.13 -5.44 -4.72
C LEU A 121 -15.28 -5.29 -5.71
N LEU A 122 -15.47 -4.09 -6.23
CA LEU A 122 -16.49 -3.79 -7.23
C LEU A 122 -15.97 -4.10 -8.63
N ASN A 123 -16.75 -4.83 -9.43
CA ASN A 123 -16.40 -5.12 -10.82
C ASN A 123 -16.61 -3.93 -11.75
N ASN A 124 -17.35 -2.90 -11.31
CA ASN A 124 -17.62 -1.70 -12.10
C ASN A 124 -17.76 -0.44 -11.23
N ASN A 125 -17.64 0.72 -11.88
CA ASN A 125 -17.75 2.03 -11.24
C ASN A 125 -19.19 2.42 -10.86
N GLN A 126 -20.23 1.79 -11.45
CA GLN A 126 -21.62 2.20 -11.27
C GLN A 126 -22.09 2.03 -9.82
N ASN A 127 -21.52 1.05 -9.11
CA ASN A 127 -21.88 0.73 -7.73
C ASN A 127 -21.04 1.46 -6.67
N VAL A 128 -20.05 2.28 -7.07
CA VAL A 128 -19.15 2.97 -6.13
C VAL A 128 -19.94 3.85 -5.17
N SER A 129 -20.78 4.76 -5.68
CA SER A 129 -21.60 5.65 -4.84
C SER A 129 -22.57 4.89 -3.95
N PHE A 130 -23.02 3.70 -4.36
CA PHE A 130 -23.89 2.87 -3.53
C PHE A 130 -23.13 2.34 -2.31
N PHE A 131 -21.95 1.74 -2.49
CA PHE A 131 -21.15 1.14 -1.43
C PHE A 131 -20.45 2.17 -0.55
N GLN A 132 -20.03 3.31 -1.10
CA GLN A 132 -19.34 4.37 -0.36
C GLN A 132 -20.19 4.93 0.80
N ARG A 133 -21.53 4.88 0.69
CA ARG A 133 -22.46 5.25 1.78
C ARG A 133 -22.40 4.33 3.00
N TYR A 134 -21.76 3.17 2.88
CA TYR A 134 -21.55 2.21 3.96
C TYR A 134 -20.11 2.21 4.49
N HIS A 135 -19.23 3.01 3.90
CA HIS A 135 -17.89 3.24 4.45
C HIS A 135 -18.01 3.83 5.85
N GLY A 136 -17.23 3.31 6.81
CA GLY A 136 -17.31 3.70 8.22
C GLY A 136 -18.54 3.19 9.00
N LYS A 137 -19.48 2.44 8.38
CA LYS A 137 -20.67 1.88 9.04
C LYS A 137 -20.48 0.45 9.59
N ASN A 138 -19.24 0.04 9.82
CA ASN A 138 -18.87 -1.32 10.23
C ASN A 138 -19.50 -2.42 9.35
N VAL A 139 -19.53 -2.21 8.02
CA VAL A 139 -20.03 -3.20 7.05
C VAL A 139 -18.87 -3.87 6.32
N PHE A 140 -17.83 -3.10 6.02
CA PHE A 140 -16.57 -3.53 5.44
C PHE A 140 -15.50 -2.50 5.82
N ASP A 141 -14.24 -2.90 5.73
CA ASP A 141 -13.10 -2.07 6.16
C ASP A 141 -12.53 -1.23 5.02
N GLN A 142 -12.53 -1.75 3.78
CA GLN A 142 -12.07 -1.01 2.60
C GLN A 142 -12.85 -1.38 1.34
N LEU A 143 -13.08 -0.39 0.47
CA LEU A 143 -13.68 -0.56 -0.85
C LEU A 143 -12.60 -0.54 -1.93
N PHE A 144 -12.66 -1.41 -2.91
CA PHE A 144 -11.76 -1.41 -4.07
C PHE A 144 -12.58 -1.55 -5.34
N VAL A 145 -12.01 -1.13 -6.45
CA VAL A 145 -12.63 -1.18 -7.76
C VAL A 145 -11.71 -1.87 -8.74
N TRP A 146 -12.21 -2.94 -9.36
CA TRP A 146 -11.50 -3.68 -10.39
C TRP A 146 -11.18 -2.77 -11.58
N ASN A 147 -9.91 -2.70 -11.94
CA ASN A 147 -9.39 -1.88 -13.03
C ASN A 147 -9.00 -2.71 -14.27
N GLY A 148 -9.45 -3.96 -14.36
CA GLY A 148 -9.06 -4.88 -15.43
C GLY A 148 -7.75 -5.65 -15.15
N GLU A 149 -7.16 -5.49 -13.97
CA GLU A 149 -5.84 -6.04 -13.66
C GLU A 149 -5.83 -6.84 -12.36
N SER A 150 -5.46 -8.13 -12.43
CA SER A 150 -5.34 -9.03 -11.27
C SER A 150 -4.42 -8.56 -10.16
N ARG A 151 -3.51 -7.64 -10.47
CA ARG A 151 -2.59 -7.03 -9.49
C ARG A 151 -3.30 -6.22 -8.41
N ILE A 152 -4.56 -5.84 -8.61
CA ILE A 152 -5.33 -5.19 -7.55
C ILE A 152 -5.42 -6.05 -6.29
N PHE A 153 -5.57 -7.36 -6.42
CA PHE A 153 -5.57 -8.27 -5.27
C PHE A 153 -4.22 -8.22 -4.54
N PHE A 154 -3.10 -8.09 -5.26
CA PHE A 154 -1.79 -7.91 -4.64
C PHE A 154 -1.77 -6.62 -3.82
N ALA A 155 -2.26 -5.52 -4.39
CA ALA A 155 -2.37 -4.25 -3.71
C ALA A 155 -3.26 -4.31 -2.46
N MET A 156 -4.41 -4.99 -2.53
CA MET A 156 -5.32 -5.20 -1.40
C MET A 156 -4.63 -5.96 -0.26
N ILE A 157 -3.92 -7.05 -0.58
CA ILE A 157 -3.19 -7.84 0.41
C ILE A 157 -2.08 -6.99 1.04
N LYS A 158 -1.27 -6.30 0.22
CA LYS A 158 -0.17 -5.47 0.74
C LYS A 158 -0.69 -4.28 1.54
N TYR A 159 -1.83 -3.72 1.18
CA TYR A 159 -2.50 -2.65 1.93
C TYR A 159 -2.92 -3.13 3.33
N LEU A 160 -3.55 -4.29 3.43
CA LEU A 160 -3.90 -4.86 4.74
C LEU A 160 -2.64 -5.17 5.57
N GLU A 161 -1.61 -5.74 4.95
CA GLU A 161 -0.32 -5.98 5.63
C GLU A 161 0.31 -4.67 6.11
N ASP A 162 0.26 -3.61 5.32
CA ASP A 162 0.82 -2.30 5.70
C ASP A 162 0.07 -1.70 6.88
N LEU A 163 -1.26 -1.70 6.83
CA LEU A 163 -2.12 -1.21 7.90
C LEU A 163 -1.83 -1.93 9.24
N LYS A 164 -1.72 -3.26 9.22
CA LYS A 164 -1.51 -4.06 10.44
C LYS A 164 -0.07 -3.97 10.98
N ASN A 165 0.92 -3.72 10.12
CA ASN A 165 2.33 -3.77 10.51
C ASN A 165 3.00 -2.40 10.68
N ALA A 166 2.42 -1.31 10.13
CA ALA A 166 3.06 0.02 10.12
C ALA A 166 3.58 0.45 11.49
N LYS A 167 2.75 0.30 12.54
CA LYS A 167 3.13 0.66 13.91
C LYS A 167 4.30 -0.16 14.46
N ASN A 168 4.25 -1.48 14.29
CA ASN A 168 5.32 -2.37 14.74
C ASN A 168 6.63 -2.06 14.02
N ASP A 169 6.59 -2.05 12.70
CA ASP A 169 7.75 -1.92 11.83
C ASP A 169 8.41 -0.54 11.99
N THR A 170 7.63 0.52 12.18
CA THR A 170 8.14 1.85 12.55
C THR A 170 8.86 1.81 13.91
N LYS A 171 8.26 1.19 14.93
CA LYS A 171 8.82 1.15 16.28
C LYS A 171 10.15 0.39 16.36
N ILE A 172 10.26 -0.75 15.67
CA ILE A 172 11.43 -1.63 15.80
C ILE A 172 12.54 -1.33 14.80
N ALA A 173 12.19 -0.80 13.62
CA ALA A 173 13.12 -0.64 12.51
C ALA A 173 13.08 0.74 11.85
N SER A 174 12.31 1.70 12.40
CA SER A 174 12.14 3.04 11.83
C SER A 174 11.69 3.03 10.36
N VAL A 175 10.84 2.06 10.00
CA VAL A 175 10.31 1.96 8.63
C VAL A 175 9.61 3.25 8.23
N ARG A 176 9.98 3.73 7.04
CA ARG A 176 9.49 4.96 6.43
C ARG A 176 8.09 4.78 5.87
N GLN A 177 7.29 5.84 5.93
CA GLN A 177 5.90 5.84 5.52
C GLN A 177 5.65 6.77 4.33
N ILE A 178 4.77 6.33 3.44
CA ILE A 178 4.18 7.15 2.36
C ILE A 178 2.75 7.44 2.76
N LEU A 179 2.41 8.70 2.97
CA LEU A 179 1.03 9.11 3.24
C LEU A 179 0.35 9.45 1.92
N ILE A 180 -0.79 8.81 1.65
CA ILE A 180 -1.63 9.04 0.48
C ILE A 180 -2.97 9.59 0.96
N VAL A 181 -3.46 10.64 0.31
CA VAL A 181 -4.81 11.17 0.56
C VAL A 181 -5.61 11.14 -0.74
N GLU A 182 -6.59 10.25 -0.80
CA GLU A 182 -7.43 9.99 -1.97
C GLU A 182 -8.78 9.42 -1.53
N ASP A 183 -9.87 10.11 -1.85
CA ASP A 183 -11.22 9.74 -1.42
C ASP A 183 -11.96 8.87 -2.45
N SER A 184 -11.45 8.77 -3.69
CA SER A 184 -12.07 7.99 -4.76
C SER A 184 -11.55 6.55 -4.81
N PRO A 185 -12.41 5.53 -4.57
CA PRO A 185 -12.05 4.12 -4.66
C PRO A 185 -11.50 3.71 -6.02
N THR A 186 -12.04 4.28 -7.09
CA THR A 186 -11.56 4.03 -8.45
C THR A 186 -10.11 4.51 -8.60
N TYR A 187 -9.77 5.69 -8.09
CA TYR A 187 -8.43 6.24 -8.20
C TYR A 187 -7.43 5.51 -7.32
N TYR A 188 -7.67 5.37 -6.01
CA TYR A 188 -6.68 4.71 -5.17
C TYR A 188 -6.50 3.23 -5.51
N SER A 189 -7.54 2.52 -5.99
CA SER A 189 -7.41 1.12 -6.40
C SER A 189 -6.38 0.96 -7.53
N SER A 190 -6.50 1.80 -8.56
CA SER A 190 -5.56 1.82 -9.68
C SER A 190 -4.18 2.31 -9.25
N PHE A 191 -4.15 3.39 -8.48
CA PHE A 191 -2.92 4.02 -8.02
C PHE A 191 -2.07 3.10 -7.13
N LEU A 192 -2.68 2.48 -6.11
CA LEU A 192 -1.99 1.56 -5.20
C LEU A 192 -1.41 0.36 -5.95
N THR A 193 -2.16 -0.19 -6.90
CA THR A 193 -1.70 -1.29 -7.76
C THR A 193 -0.38 -0.96 -8.44
N HIS A 194 -0.24 0.27 -8.94
CA HIS A 194 1.00 0.73 -9.58
C HIS A 194 2.09 1.12 -8.58
N LEU A 195 1.72 1.81 -7.50
CA LEU A 195 2.68 2.30 -6.51
C LEU A 195 3.38 1.15 -5.78
N TYR A 196 2.66 0.10 -5.39
CA TYR A 196 3.29 -1.08 -4.79
C TYR A 196 4.34 -1.69 -5.72
N ARG A 197 4.06 -1.77 -7.02
CA ARG A 197 5.02 -2.27 -8.01
C ARG A 197 6.30 -1.42 -8.04
N ILE A 198 6.16 -0.09 -8.03
CA ILE A 198 7.31 0.83 -8.01
C ILE A 198 8.14 0.61 -6.74
N ILE A 199 7.49 0.59 -5.58
CA ILE A 199 8.16 0.39 -4.28
C ILE A 199 8.91 -0.94 -4.23
N TYR A 200 8.24 -2.03 -4.60
CA TYR A 200 8.84 -3.36 -4.57
C TYR A 200 10.00 -3.50 -5.54
N LYS A 201 9.87 -2.94 -6.75
CA LYS A 201 10.96 -2.93 -7.74
C LYS A 201 12.17 -2.16 -7.20
N GLN A 202 11.96 -0.93 -6.72
CA GLN A 202 13.03 -0.09 -6.18
C GLN A 202 13.71 -0.74 -4.96
N THR A 203 12.92 -1.31 -4.04
CA THR A 203 13.46 -1.98 -2.86
C THR A 203 14.28 -3.22 -3.25
N ASN A 204 13.80 -4.01 -4.21
CA ASN A 204 14.54 -5.16 -4.74
C ASN A 204 15.86 -4.76 -5.41
N GLU A 205 15.87 -3.69 -6.21
CA GLU A 205 17.08 -3.16 -6.85
C GLU A 205 18.13 -2.78 -5.80
N ILE A 206 17.76 -2.01 -4.78
CA ILE A 206 18.65 -1.62 -3.67
C ILE A 206 19.19 -2.84 -2.92
N ILE A 207 18.32 -3.81 -2.59
CA ILE A 207 18.72 -5.00 -1.82
C ILE A 207 19.67 -5.89 -2.62
N ASN A 208 19.43 -6.05 -3.93
CA ASN A 208 20.28 -6.85 -4.81
C ASN A 208 21.67 -6.23 -5.01
N ASP A 209 21.76 -4.91 -4.95
CA ASP A 209 23.05 -4.21 -5.02
C ASP A 209 23.87 -4.37 -3.73
N VAL A 210 23.25 -4.62 -2.56
CA VAL A 210 23.96 -4.63 -1.27
C VAL A 210 24.21 -6.03 -0.70
N SER A 211 23.41 -7.04 -1.05
CA SER A 211 23.43 -8.36 -0.38
C SER A 211 23.78 -9.50 -1.33
N THR A 212 24.64 -10.44 -0.91
CA THR A 212 24.95 -11.68 -1.65
C THR A 212 24.11 -12.88 -1.19
N ASP A 213 23.53 -12.85 0.01
CA ASP A 213 22.71 -13.93 0.57
C ASP A 213 21.23 -13.78 0.18
N ASN A 214 20.70 -14.75 -0.57
CA ASN A 214 19.31 -14.75 -1.05
C ASN A 214 18.27 -14.84 0.07
N LEU A 215 18.51 -15.58 1.15
CA LEU A 215 17.56 -15.68 2.26
C LEU A 215 17.43 -14.32 2.96
N TYR A 216 18.57 -13.64 3.14
CA TYR A 216 18.62 -12.35 3.80
C TYR A 216 18.02 -11.21 2.95
N LYS A 217 18.05 -11.33 1.62
CA LYS A 217 17.36 -10.39 0.71
C LYS A 217 15.85 -10.36 0.94
N VAL A 218 15.23 -11.53 1.11
CA VAL A 218 13.78 -11.64 1.35
C VAL A 218 13.37 -10.96 2.65
N LEU A 219 14.18 -11.08 3.70
CA LEU A 219 13.94 -10.42 4.98
C LEU A 219 14.06 -8.91 4.87
N LYS A 220 15.06 -8.40 4.15
CA LYS A 220 15.24 -6.96 3.93
C LYS A 220 14.07 -6.31 3.18
N LEU A 221 13.33 -7.05 2.34
CA LEU A 221 12.14 -6.51 1.68
C LEU A 221 11.05 -6.10 2.66
N ARG A 222 11.06 -6.64 3.89
CA ARG A 222 10.15 -6.20 4.96
C ARG A 222 10.39 -4.76 5.37
N ALA A 223 11.60 -4.23 5.17
CA ALA A 223 11.93 -2.83 5.43
C ALA A 223 11.52 -1.87 4.30
N ARG A 224 10.82 -2.36 3.26
CA ARG A 224 10.20 -1.46 2.29
C ARG A 224 9.33 -0.41 2.99
N PRO A 225 9.23 0.81 2.43
CA PRO A 225 8.24 1.76 2.91
C PRO A 225 6.83 1.18 2.94
N LYS A 226 6.04 1.56 3.97
CA LYS A 226 4.62 1.19 4.03
C LYS A 226 3.77 2.36 3.52
N ILE A 227 2.63 2.02 2.96
CA ILE A 227 1.66 2.99 2.48
C ILE A 227 0.55 3.17 3.52
N LEU A 228 0.28 4.41 3.88
CA LEU A 228 -0.84 4.82 4.69
C LEU A 228 -1.82 5.57 3.77
N LEU A 229 -3.08 5.14 3.71
CA LEU A 229 -4.12 5.78 2.91
C LEU A 229 -5.10 6.49 3.84
N ALA A 230 -5.40 7.74 3.52
CA ALA A 230 -6.47 8.53 4.12
C ALA A 230 -7.50 8.90 3.06
N SER A 231 -8.77 8.92 3.45
CA SER A 231 -9.91 9.27 2.58
C SER A 231 -10.38 10.72 2.77
N ASN A 232 -9.86 11.43 3.76
CA ASN A 232 -10.23 12.81 4.06
C ASN A 232 -9.08 13.54 4.79
N TYR A 233 -9.27 14.84 5.01
CA TYR A 233 -8.28 15.69 5.66
C TYR A 233 -7.99 15.27 7.10
N GLU A 234 -9.02 14.92 7.87
CA GLU A 234 -8.90 14.59 9.29
C GLU A 234 -8.10 13.29 9.49
N GLU A 235 -8.44 12.24 8.75
CA GLU A 235 -7.72 10.96 8.74
C GLU A 235 -6.26 11.14 8.30
N ALA A 236 -6.02 12.03 7.32
CA ALA A 236 -4.66 12.36 6.89
C ALA A 236 -3.85 13.03 8.00
N MET A 237 -4.46 13.95 8.76
CA MET A 237 -3.80 14.61 9.89
C MET A 237 -3.57 13.65 11.06
N GLU A 238 -4.50 12.74 11.35
CA GLU A 238 -4.32 11.69 12.36
C GLU A 238 -3.12 10.81 12.03
N LEU A 239 -3.06 10.28 10.80
CA LEU A 239 -1.93 9.48 10.32
C LEU A 239 -0.63 10.28 10.28
N PHE A 240 -0.70 11.56 9.89
CA PHE A 240 0.46 12.45 9.91
C PHE A 240 1.01 12.59 11.33
N HIS A 241 0.18 12.90 12.32
CA HIS A 241 0.64 13.06 13.69
C HIS A 241 1.18 11.76 14.31
N GLU A 242 0.58 10.60 13.99
CA GLU A 242 1.07 9.30 14.46
C GLU A 242 2.45 8.95 13.86
N TYR A 243 2.67 9.26 12.58
CA TYR A 243 3.87 8.83 11.85
C TYR A 243 4.79 9.97 11.39
N LYS A 244 4.63 11.18 11.94
CA LYS A 244 5.24 12.42 11.41
C LYS A 244 6.73 12.30 11.12
N ASP A 245 7.50 11.66 12.00
CA ASP A 245 8.96 11.56 11.88
C ASP A 245 9.40 10.53 10.82
N PHE A 246 8.50 9.62 10.45
CA PHE A 246 8.74 8.51 9.54
C PHE A 246 8.14 8.72 8.16
N ILE A 247 7.20 9.66 8.00
CA ILE A 247 6.70 10.08 6.69
C ILE A 247 7.83 10.78 5.91
N PHE A 248 8.10 10.28 4.71
CA PHE A 248 9.10 10.84 3.79
C PHE A 248 8.51 11.23 2.43
N LEU A 249 7.26 10.89 2.15
CA LEU A 249 6.56 11.25 0.93
C LEU A 249 5.09 11.45 1.23
N LEU A 250 4.55 12.58 0.80
CA LEU A 250 3.12 12.86 0.77
C LEU A 250 2.62 12.79 -0.68
N ILE A 251 1.53 12.07 -0.90
CA ILE A 251 0.80 12.07 -2.16
C ILE A 251 -0.63 12.46 -1.84
N THR A 252 -1.15 13.50 -2.47
CA THR A 252 -2.48 14.02 -2.13
C THR A 252 -3.23 14.42 -3.38
N ASP A 253 -4.52 14.09 -3.44
CA ASP A 253 -5.43 14.76 -4.37
C ASP A 253 -5.56 16.25 -3.99
N VAL A 254 -6.08 17.07 -4.90
CA VAL A 254 -6.38 18.48 -4.65
C VAL A 254 -7.66 18.65 -3.84
N GLN A 255 -8.66 17.83 -4.12
CA GLN A 255 -10.01 17.97 -3.59
C GLN A 255 -10.44 16.71 -2.86
N TYR A 256 -10.83 16.85 -1.60
CA TYR A 256 -11.45 15.79 -0.78
C TYR A 256 -12.19 16.43 0.39
N PHE A 257 -12.87 15.61 1.19
CA PHE A 257 -13.63 16.08 2.33
C PHE A 257 -12.71 16.66 3.41
N LYS A 258 -13.12 17.82 3.94
CA LYS A 258 -12.58 18.44 5.14
C LYS A 258 -13.75 18.96 5.96
N GLU A 259 -13.78 18.65 7.25
CA GLU A 259 -14.85 19.05 8.18
C GLU A 259 -16.26 18.63 7.66
N GLY A 260 -16.34 17.48 7.00
CA GLY A 260 -17.58 16.94 6.43
C GLY A 260 -18.06 17.63 5.15
N ALA A 261 -17.33 18.62 4.60
CA ALA A 261 -17.65 19.30 3.35
C ALA A 261 -16.56 19.10 2.30
N MET A 262 -16.97 19.07 1.03
CA MET A 262 -16.03 18.99 -0.09
C MET A 262 -15.25 20.30 -0.23
N ASP A 263 -13.92 20.22 -0.11
CA ASP A 263 -13.04 21.38 -0.20
C ASP A 263 -12.12 21.25 -1.43
N LYS A 264 -12.24 22.19 -2.37
CA LYS A 264 -11.53 22.18 -3.66
C LYS A 264 -10.03 22.43 -3.55
N ASP A 265 -9.55 22.84 -2.37
CA ASP A 265 -8.14 23.09 -2.12
C ASP A 265 -7.65 22.37 -0.84
N ALA A 266 -8.36 21.30 -0.43
CA ALA A 266 -8.02 20.49 0.74
C ALA A 266 -6.56 20.01 0.69
N GLY A 267 -6.10 19.54 -0.48
CA GLY A 267 -4.73 19.13 -0.74
C GLY A 267 -3.70 20.23 -0.46
N PHE A 268 -3.96 21.45 -0.94
CA PHE A 268 -3.06 22.58 -0.70
C PHE A 268 -3.02 22.97 0.79
N LYS A 269 -4.19 22.97 1.45
CA LYS A 269 -4.28 23.28 2.89
C LYS A 269 -3.56 22.24 3.74
N LEU A 270 -3.64 20.96 3.36
CA LEU A 270 -2.93 19.88 4.03
C LEU A 270 -1.42 20.09 3.93
N ILE A 271 -0.93 20.35 2.72
CA ILE A 271 0.50 20.61 2.47
C ILE A 271 1.00 21.82 3.27
N GLU A 272 0.23 22.91 3.30
CA GLU A 272 0.60 24.10 4.07
C GLU A 272 0.72 23.79 5.58
N THR A 273 -0.24 23.01 6.10
CA THR A 273 -0.26 22.62 7.52
C THR A 273 0.93 21.72 7.85
N ILE A 274 1.14 20.67 7.05
CA ILE A 274 2.26 19.75 7.20
C ILE A 274 3.60 20.48 7.10
N ASN A 275 3.76 21.40 6.14
CA ASN A 275 5.01 22.15 5.97
C ASN A 275 5.33 23.10 7.14
N LYS A 276 4.32 23.58 7.88
CA LYS A 276 4.54 24.38 9.10
C LYS A 276 5.13 23.53 10.23
N GLU A 277 4.73 22.26 10.33
CA GLU A 277 5.19 21.35 11.39
C GLU A 277 6.45 20.58 11.02
N LYS A 278 6.52 20.08 9.79
CA LYS A 278 7.66 19.34 9.24
C LYS A 278 7.96 19.85 7.83
N PRO A 279 8.85 20.87 7.72
CA PRO A 279 9.24 21.41 6.44
C PRO A 279 9.87 20.35 5.53
N GLN A 280 9.74 20.54 4.22
CA GLN A 280 10.48 19.82 3.18
C GLN A 280 10.11 18.34 3.00
N ILE A 281 8.89 17.91 3.38
CA ILE A 281 8.42 16.58 2.95
C ILE A 281 8.17 16.63 1.43
N PRO A 282 8.87 15.81 0.63
CA PRO A 282 8.57 15.67 -0.79
C PRO A 282 7.09 15.40 -0.99
N THR A 283 6.45 16.19 -1.85
CA THR A 283 5.00 16.10 -2.08
C THR A 283 4.68 15.93 -3.56
N ILE A 284 3.76 15.03 -3.85
CA ILE A 284 3.15 14.84 -5.17
C ILE A 284 1.67 15.17 -5.06
N MET A 285 1.23 16.10 -5.89
CA MET A 285 -0.18 16.47 -6.01
C MET A 285 -0.78 15.80 -7.24
N LEU A 286 -1.92 15.16 -7.05
CA LEU A 286 -2.71 14.56 -8.11
C LEU A 286 -3.94 15.44 -8.36
N SER A 287 -4.36 15.59 -9.60
CA SER A 287 -5.64 16.22 -9.92
C SER A 287 -6.10 15.84 -11.33
N GLN A 288 -7.41 15.80 -11.57
CA GLN A 288 -7.97 15.79 -12.92
C GLN A 288 -8.00 17.20 -13.54
N ASP A 289 -7.99 18.24 -12.70
CA ASP A 289 -8.04 19.64 -13.13
C ASP A 289 -6.64 20.16 -13.46
N LYS A 290 -6.34 20.23 -14.75
CA LYS A 290 -5.06 20.74 -15.29
C LYS A 290 -4.75 22.18 -14.85
N THR A 291 -5.76 22.98 -14.51
CA THR A 291 -5.55 24.37 -14.06
C THR A 291 -4.84 24.45 -12.72
N LYS A 292 -4.84 23.36 -11.94
CA LYS A 292 -4.11 23.26 -10.67
C LYS A 292 -2.60 23.06 -10.85
N GLY A 293 -2.15 22.63 -12.02
CA GLY A 293 -0.73 22.40 -12.33
C GLY A 293 0.14 23.66 -12.18
N PRO A 294 -0.20 24.80 -12.80
CA PRO A 294 0.51 26.06 -12.59
C PRO A 294 0.59 26.48 -11.12
N ILE A 295 -0.50 26.35 -10.36
CA ILE A 295 -0.57 26.70 -8.94
C ILE A 295 0.37 25.81 -8.12
N ALA A 296 0.38 24.50 -8.39
CA ALA A 296 1.30 23.56 -7.76
C ALA A 296 2.77 23.92 -8.07
N LYS A 297 3.07 24.27 -9.33
CA LYS A 297 4.41 24.67 -9.77
C LYS A 297 4.90 25.94 -9.08
N GLU A 298 4.06 26.97 -8.94
CA GLU A 298 4.39 28.20 -8.21
C GLU A 298 4.75 27.93 -6.74
N LYS A 299 4.13 26.91 -6.14
CA LYS A 299 4.40 26.46 -4.77
C LYS A 299 5.54 25.42 -4.67
N GLY A 300 6.22 25.10 -5.78
CA GLY A 300 7.29 24.10 -5.81
C GLY A 300 6.82 22.66 -5.60
N ILE A 301 5.53 22.37 -5.79
CA ILE A 301 4.93 21.05 -5.59
C ILE A 301 4.97 20.28 -6.92
N THR A 302 5.36 19.00 -6.86
CA THR A 302 5.29 18.15 -8.07
C THR A 302 3.84 17.82 -8.39
N PHE A 303 3.42 17.99 -9.64
CA PHE A 303 2.03 17.78 -10.07
C PHE A 303 1.92 16.64 -11.08
N ILE A 304 0.88 15.81 -10.95
CA ILE A 304 0.53 14.75 -11.90
C ILE A 304 -0.94 14.92 -12.29
N ASP A 305 -1.20 14.96 -13.59
CA ASP A 305 -2.54 14.95 -14.15
C ASP A 305 -3.12 13.52 -14.17
N LYS A 306 -4.22 13.29 -13.45
CA LYS A 306 -4.94 12.01 -13.39
C LYS A 306 -5.50 11.59 -14.76
N ASN A 307 -5.68 12.53 -15.69
CA ASN A 307 -6.17 12.27 -17.05
C ASN A 307 -5.03 12.02 -18.06
N ALA A 308 -3.77 12.00 -17.61
CA ALA A 308 -2.64 11.76 -18.49
C ALA A 308 -2.75 10.36 -19.11
N GLN A 309 -2.60 10.30 -20.45
CA GLN A 309 -2.61 9.05 -21.22
C GLN A 309 -1.55 8.05 -20.72
N HIS A 310 -0.48 8.55 -20.09
CA HIS A 310 0.61 7.76 -19.54
C HIS A 310 0.79 7.98 -18.03
N LEU A 311 -0.32 8.09 -17.26
CA LEU A 311 -0.30 8.26 -15.82
C LEU A 311 0.69 7.32 -15.10
N TYR A 312 0.75 6.04 -15.50
CA TYR A 312 1.71 5.10 -14.93
C TYR A 312 3.19 5.51 -15.15
N LYS A 313 3.52 5.99 -16.36
CA LYS A 313 4.88 6.42 -16.69
C LYS A 313 5.23 7.68 -15.89
N ASP A 314 4.29 8.61 -15.78
CA ASP A 314 4.45 9.85 -15.02
C ASP A 314 4.61 9.55 -13.53
N LEU A 315 3.84 8.60 -13.00
CA LEU A 315 3.99 8.10 -11.63
C LEU A 315 5.36 7.50 -11.40
N ASN A 316 5.78 6.57 -12.27
CA ASN A 316 7.09 5.94 -12.13
C ASN A 316 8.22 6.98 -12.19
N HIS A 317 8.17 7.93 -13.13
CA HIS A 317 9.16 9.00 -13.25
C HIS A 317 9.17 9.94 -12.03
N THR A 318 8.00 10.23 -11.46
CA THR A 318 7.85 11.21 -10.40
C THR A 318 8.16 10.66 -9.01
N VAL A 319 7.78 9.40 -8.78
CA VAL A 319 7.88 8.70 -7.49
C VAL A 319 9.27 8.09 -7.31
N THR A 320 9.85 7.49 -8.35
CA THR A 320 11.14 6.77 -8.25
C THR A 320 12.25 7.61 -7.62
N PRO A 321 12.49 8.87 -8.05
CA PRO A 321 13.54 9.71 -7.46
C PRO A 321 13.30 10.07 -5.99
N LYS A 322 12.05 9.94 -5.50
CA LYS A 322 11.66 10.27 -4.12
C LYS A 322 11.70 9.07 -3.18
N ILE A 323 11.59 7.83 -3.70
CA ILE A 323 11.57 6.58 -2.91
C ILE A 323 12.95 5.91 -2.83
N GLY A 324 13.78 6.05 -3.87
CA GLY A 324 15.17 5.60 -3.84
C GLY A 324 16.11 6.62 -3.21
N PHE A 325 17.41 6.34 -3.25
CA PHE A 325 18.46 7.35 -2.99
C PHE A 325 18.58 8.40 -4.10
N GLY A 326 17.70 8.34 -5.10
CA GLY A 326 17.81 9.13 -6.31
C GLY A 326 19.11 8.83 -7.05
N VAL A 327 19.53 9.79 -7.85
CA VAL A 327 20.85 9.81 -8.47
C VAL A 327 21.70 10.78 -7.66
N PHE A 328 22.88 10.37 -7.21
CA PHE A 328 23.81 11.26 -6.54
C PHE A 328 24.49 12.13 -7.59
N ILE A 329 24.13 13.41 -7.60
CA ILE A 329 24.74 14.41 -8.48
C ILE A 329 25.84 15.09 -7.68
N PHE A 330 27.09 14.81 -8.04
CA PHE A 330 28.24 15.47 -7.44
C PHE A 330 28.40 16.83 -8.12
N THR A 331 28.34 17.91 -7.34
CA THR A 331 28.51 19.26 -7.84
C THR A 331 29.76 19.92 -7.26
N ASP A 332 30.36 20.86 -8.01
CA ASP A 332 31.41 21.72 -7.46
C ASP A 332 30.81 22.78 -6.51
N ARG A 333 31.68 23.61 -5.92
CA ARG A 333 31.24 24.72 -5.04
C ARG A 333 30.38 25.79 -5.73
N LYS A 334 30.20 25.69 -7.05
CA LYS A 334 29.38 26.58 -7.89
C LYS A 334 28.13 25.85 -8.43
N GLU A 335 27.77 24.72 -7.84
CA GLU A 335 26.63 23.87 -8.23
C GLU A 335 26.73 23.31 -9.67
N LYS A 336 27.92 23.32 -10.28
CA LYS A 336 28.12 22.68 -11.57
C LYS A 336 28.24 21.18 -11.40
N GLU A 337 27.44 20.42 -12.14
CA GLU A 337 27.48 18.96 -12.21
C GLU A 337 28.88 18.47 -12.65
N LEU A 338 29.50 17.66 -11.81
CA LEU A 338 30.82 17.03 -12.01
C LEU A 338 30.67 15.56 -12.38
N ASP A 339 29.79 14.85 -11.68
CA ASP A 339 29.55 13.42 -11.90
C ASP A 339 28.18 12.99 -11.38
N VAL A 340 27.76 11.80 -11.77
CA VAL A 340 26.42 11.26 -11.56
C VAL A 340 26.52 9.78 -11.19
N ALA A 341 26.38 9.46 -9.90
CA ALA A 341 26.27 8.08 -9.43
C ALA A 341 24.80 7.65 -9.34
N LYS A 342 24.42 6.65 -10.12
CA LYS A 342 23.06 6.09 -10.19
C LYS A 342 22.85 4.94 -9.22
N ARG A 343 23.93 4.38 -8.64
CA ARG A 343 23.88 3.27 -7.68
C ARG A 343 24.77 3.52 -6.48
N SER A 344 24.43 2.95 -5.34
CA SER A 344 25.25 3.03 -4.12
C SER A 344 26.63 2.38 -4.25
N ARG A 345 26.85 1.50 -5.24
CA ARG A 345 28.18 0.93 -5.55
C ARG A 345 29.07 1.86 -6.37
N GLU A 346 28.49 2.88 -6.99
CA GLU A 346 29.21 3.92 -7.74
C GLU A 346 29.63 5.08 -6.82
N PHE A 347 29.27 4.99 -5.53
CA PHE A 347 29.62 5.93 -4.48
C PHE A 347 30.99 5.65 -3.88
#